data_AF-A0A8T5KJI7-F1
#
_entry.id   AF-A0A8T5KJI7-F1
#
_cell.length_a   1.000
_cell.length_b   1.000
_cell.length_c   1.000
_cell.angle_alpha   90.00
_cell.angle_beta   90.00
_cell.angle_gamma   90.00
#
_symmetry.space_group_name_H-M   'P 1'
#
loop_
_entity.id
_entity.type
_entity.pdbx_description
1 polymer ?
#
loop_
_entity_poly.entity_id
_entity_poly.type
_entity_poly.pdbx_seq_one_letter_code
_entity_poly.pdbx_strand_id
1 'polypeptide(L)'
;QLNIRKLASLQIIYYTGLNTKRDKPEVLFPLNAQVEGLRVLVVDDVSDSGNSLIAVKKYVEDRGAVEVRLATLHHKPWSKFKPDYYAEEVSKWIIYPWEPRESVIELVHMLTDAGIEKDMIPAKLKKIGFSDHQIDRYLKI
;
A
#
# COMPACT_ATOMS: atom_id res chain seq x y z
N GLN A 1 21.56 1.86 10.30
CA GLN A 1 20.88 3.16 10.52
C GLN A 1 21.24 4.10 9.38
N LEU A 2 20.26 4.74 8.71
CA LEU A 2 20.48 5.59 7.51
C LEU A 2 20.74 7.08 7.84
N ASN A 3 20.57 7.50 9.10
CA ASN A 3 20.79 8.88 9.57
C ASN A 3 20.08 9.97 8.73
N ILE A 4 18.84 9.69 8.31
CA ILE A 4 17.98 10.65 7.58
C ILE A 4 17.20 11.46 8.61
N ARG A 5 17.24 12.80 8.50
CA ARG A 5 16.56 13.73 9.42
C ARG A 5 15.40 14.50 8.79
N LYS A 6 15.35 14.57 7.46
CA LYS A 6 14.28 15.24 6.72
C LYS A 6 13.28 14.18 6.26
N LEU A 7 12.04 14.30 6.67
CA LEU A 7 10.93 13.43 6.29
C LEU A 7 9.77 14.30 5.79
N ALA A 8 9.08 13.81 4.77
CA ALA A 8 7.90 14.42 4.18
C ALA A 8 6.94 13.31 3.76
N SER A 9 5.65 13.61 3.70
CA SER A 9 4.63 12.69 3.21
C SER A 9 3.94 13.26 1.96
N LEU A 10 3.42 12.36 1.14
CA LEU A 10 2.70 12.63 -0.09
C LEU A 10 1.61 11.58 -0.19
N GLN A 11 0.40 11.98 -0.58
CA GLN A 11 -0.67 11.04 -0.88
C GLN A 11 -1.05 11.15 -2.36
N ILE A 12 -0.85 10.06 -3.09
CA ILE A 12 -1.32 9.88 -4.46
C ILE A 12 -2.29 8.70 -4.48
N ILE A 13 -3.44 8.87 -5.13
CA ILE A 13 -4.42 7.81 -5.30
C ILE A 13 -4.71 7.54 -6.78
N TYR A 14 -5.09 6.31 -7.07
CA TYR A 14 -5.60 5.88 -8.35
C TYR A 14 -7.10 5.64 -8.22
N TYR A 15 -7.93 6.56 -8.72
CA TYR A 15 -9.39 6.36 -8.70
C TYR A 15 -9.80 5.30 -9.72
N THR A 16 -10.21 4.14 -9.23
CA THR A 16 -10.95 3.13 -10.01
C THR A 16 -12.43 3.20 -9.65
N GLY A 17 -13.14 4.24 -10.11
CA GLY A 17 -14.59 4.36 -9.93
C GLY A 17 -15.36 3.47 -10.93
N LEU A 18 -16.52 2.95 -10.50
CA LEU A 18 -17.37 1.99 -11.22
C LEU A 18 -17.86 2.43 -12.62
N ASN A 19 -17.63 3.67 -13.04
CA ASN A 19 -18.04 4.16 -14.37
C ASN A 19 -17.10 5.18 -15.01
N THR A 20 -15.91 5.40 -14.45
CA THR A 20 -14.86 6.21 -15.08
C THR A 20 -13.51 5.64 -14.65
N LYS A 21 -12.86 4.88 -15.53
CA LYS A 21 -11.42 4.63 -15.39
C LYS A 21 -10.73 5.98 -15.51
N ARG A 22 -10.32 6.57 -14.38
CA ARG A 22 -9.32 7.63 -14.43
C ARG A 22 -7.97 6.93 -14.43
N ASP A 23 -7.38 6.80 -15.62
CA ASP A 23 -6.06 6.18 -15.81
C ASP A 23 -4.90 7.06 -15.27
N LYS A 24 -5.21 8.15 -14.55
CA LYS A 24 -4.23 9.12 -14.07
C LYS A 24 -4.20 9.19 -12.55
N PRO A 25 -3.00 9.21 -11.94
CA PRO A 25 -2.84 9.43 -10.51
C PRO A 25 -3.37 10.81 -10.12
N GLU A 26 -4.06 10.90 -8.99
CA GLU A 26 -4.48 12.16 -8.37
C GLU A 26 -3.68 12.42 -7.09
N VAL A 27 -3.13 13.61 -6.96
CA VAL A 27 -2.39 14.05 -5.78
C VAL A 27 -3.38 14.67 -4.81
N LEU A 28 -3.74 13.95 -3.75
CA LEU A 28 -4.67 14.46 -2.72
C LEU A 28 -3.98 15.39 -1.74
N PHE A 29 -2.82 14.94 -1.24
CA PHE A 29 -1.99 15.74 -0.34
C PHE A 29 -0.63 15.91 -0.98
N PRO A 30 -0.34 17.10 -1.53
CA PRO A 30 0.92 17.33 -2.23
C PRO A 30 2.10 17.24 -1.28
N LEU A 31 3.28 16.97 -1.85
CA LEU A 31 4.52 16.94 -1.10
C LEU A 31 4.74 18.28 -0.40
N ASN A 32 4.84 18.23 0.93
CA ASN A 32 4.99 19.39 1.80
C ASN A 32 6.46 19.75 2.08
N ALA A 33 7.37 19.44 1.15
CA ALA A 33 8.80 19.69 1.27
C ALA A 33 9.43 20.09 -0.06
N GLN A 34 10.45 20.96 0.00
CA GLN A 34 11.29 21.30 -1.14
C GLN A 34 12.31 20.18 -1.39
N VAL A 35 12.28 19.63 -2.60
CA VAL A 35 13.17 18.54 -3.03
C VAL A 35 14.15 18.93 -4.12
N GLU A 36 14.07 20.17 -4.60
CA GLU A 36 14.99 20.70 -5.62
C GLU A 36 16.45 20.56 -5.17
N GLY A 37 17.30 19.99 -6.03
CA GLY A 37 18.71 19.75 -5.71
C GLY A 37 18.98 18.58 -4.76
N LEU A 38 17.95 17.88 -4.26
CA LEU A 38 18.10 16.80 -3.29
C LEU A 38 18.11 15.42 -3.94
N ARG A 39 18.81 14.48 -3.30
CA ARG A 39 18.62 13.04 -3.52
C ARG A 39 17.49 12.56 -2.62
N VAL A 40 16.43 12.01 -3.21
CA VAL A 40 15.22 11.61 -2.52
C VAL A 40 15.08 10.09 -2.52
N LEU A 41 14.77 9.54 -1.35
CA LEU A 41 14.33 8.15 -1.20
C LEU A 41 12.82 8.17 -0.93
N VAL A 42 12.04 7.66 -1.89
CA VAL A 42 10.60 7.40 -1.71
C VAL A 42 10.47 6.04 -1.05
N VAL A 43 9.66 5.96 0.00
CA VAL A 43 9.40 4.70 0.73
C VAL A 43 7.91 4.43 0.71
N ASP A 44 7.55 3.20 0.34
CA ASP A 44 6.18 2.67 0.40
C ASP A 44 6.20 1.25 1.00
N ASP A 45 5.05 0.67 1.32
CA ASP A 45 5.01 -0.68 1.90
C ASP A 45 5.18 -1.79 0.85
N VAL A 46 4.43 -1.75 -0.25
CA VAL A 46 4.42 -2.77 -1.29
C VAL A 46 4.46 -2.20 -2.71
N SER A 47 5.33 -2.77 -3.54
CA SER A 47 5.24 -2.61 -4.99
C SER A 47 4.31 -3.67 -5.58
N ASP A 48 2.99 -3.42 -5.58
CA ASP A 48 2.01 -4.35 -6.16
C ASP A 48 1.86 -4.15 -7.67
N SER A 49 0.94 -3.31 -8.14
CA SER A 49 0.85 -2.99 -9.57
C SER A 49 2.03 -2.16 -10.09
N GLY A 50 2.73 -1.44 -9.19
CA GLY A 50 3.81 -0.51 -9.51
C GLY A 50 3.33 0.88 -9.98
N ASN A 51 2.01 1.09 -10.11
CA ASN A 51 1.42 2.36 -10.55
C ASN A 51 1.79 3.54 -9.64
N SER A 52 1.52 3.41 -8.33
CA SER A 52 1.83 4.44 -7.32
C SER A 52 3.29 4.87 -7.34
N LEU A 53 4.21 3.91 -7.40
CA LEU A 53 5.65 4.16 -7.44
C LEU A 53 6.07 4.97 -8.67
N ILE A 54 5.53 4.63 -9.86
CA ILE A 54 5.79 5.39 -11.09
C ILE A 54 5.28 6.83 -10.96
N ALA A 55 4.06 7.01 -10.46
CA ALA A 55 3.47 8.34 -10.28
C ALA A 55 4.26 9.20 -9.30
N VAL A 56 4.62 8.64 -8.14
CA VAL A 56 5.39 9.35 -7.12
C VAL A 56 6.79 9.67 -7.63
N LYS A 57 7.48 8.73 -8.29
CA LYS A 57 8.80 8.97 -8.88
C LYS A 57 8.76 10.18 -9.81
N LYS A 58 7.86 10.16 -10.80
CA LYS A 58 7.68 11.27 -11.74
C LYS A 58 7.33 12.58 -11.02
N TYR A 59 6.41 12.54 -10.07
CA TYR A 59 5.97 13.72 -9.32
C TYR A 59 7.12 14.39 -8.53
N VAL A 60 8.06 13.60 -7.99
CA VAL A 60 9.23 14.09 -7.25
C VAL A 60 10.33 14.57 -8.21
N GLU A 61 10.57 13.87 -9.31
CA GLU A 61 11.52 14.29 -10.36
C GLU A 61 11.13 15.63 -10.98
N ASP A 62 9.84 15.82 -11.29
CA ASP A 62 9.30 17.07 -11.84
C ASP A 62 9.46 18.27 -10.88
N ARG A 63 9.82 18.04 -9.61
CA ARG A 63 10.10 19.07 -8.59
C ARG A 63 11.60 19.35 -8.41
N GLY A 64 12.44 18.88 -9.33
CA GLY A 64 13.86 19.21 -9.39
C GLY A 64 14.75 18.36 -8.47
N ALA A 65 14.27 17.21 -7.98
CA ALA A 65 15.14 16.26 -7.30
C ALA A 65 16.23 15.76 -8.26
N VAL A 66 17.48 15.73 -7.81
CA VAL A 66 18.63 15.31 -8.65
C VAL A 66 18.75 13.79 -8.77
N GLU A 67 18.13 13.06 -7.84
CA GLU A 67 18.04 11.60 -7.87
C GLU A 67 16.78 11.17 -7.10
N VAL A 68 16.01 10.24 -7.66
CA VAL A 68 14.85 9.64 -6.99
C VAL A 68 14.97 8.13 -7.03
N ARG A 69 15.22 7.55 -5.84
CA ARG A 69 15.20 6.10 -5.61
C ARG A 69 13.96 5.70 -4.85
N LEU A 70 13.53 4.46 -5.03
CA LEU A 70 12.35 3.90 -4.41
C LEU A 70 12.71 2.66 -3.59
N ALA A 71 12.19 2.59 -2.37
CA ALA A 71 12.30 1.45 -1.49
C ALA A 71 10.91 0.96 -1.07
N THR A 72 10.70 -0.34 -1.09
CA THR A 72 9.52 -0.96 -0.48
C THR A 72 9.90 -2.04 0.52
N LEU A 73 8.98 -2.42 1.40
CA LEU A 73 9.18 -3.63 2.21
C LEU A 73 9.04 -4.86 1.32
N HIS A 74 7.99 -4.91 0.51
CA HIS A 74 7.69 -6.04 -0.35
C HIS A 74 7.58 -5.66 -1.82
N HIS A 75 7.93 -6.57 -2.71
CA HIS A 75 7.76 -6.45 -4.16
C HIS A 75 6.97 -7.65 -4.70
N LYS A 76 5.99 -7.39 -5.57
CA LYS A 76 5.27 -8.46 -6.27
C LYS A 76 5.94 -8.79 -7.60
N PRO A 77 6.07 -10.07 -7.98
CA PRO A 77 6.73 -10.46 -9.23
C PRO A 77 5.98 -10.01 -10.49
N TRP A 78 4.67 -9.70 -10.38
CA TRP A 78 3.87 -9.15 -11.48
C TRP A 78 3.87 -7.61 -11.54
N SER A 79 4.60 -6.95 -10.64
CA SER A 79 4.67 -5.49 -10.63
C SER A 79 5.31 -4.99 -11.92
N LYS A 80 4.68 -4.01 -12.57
CA LYS A 80 5.23 -3.41 -13.79
C LYS A 80 6.42 -2.48 -13.52
N PHE A 81 6.67 -2.19 -12.24
CA PHE A 81 7.76 -1.35 -11.79
C PHE A 81 8.51 -2.08 -10.68
N LYS A 82 9.84 -2.18 -10.83
CA LYS A 82 10.71 -2.74 -9.80
C LYS A 82 11.35 -1.60 -9.01
N PRO A 83 11.15 -1.50 -7.69
CA PRO A 83 11.80 -0.49 -6.88
C PRO A 83 13.32 -0.74 -6.81
N ASP A 84 14.09 0.32 -6.60
CA ASP A 84 15.55 0.24 -6.46
C ASP A 84 15.97 -0.64 -5.28
N TYR A 85 15.14 -0.66 -4.22
CA TYR A 85 15.33 -1.49 -3.04
C TYR A 85 14.01 -2.16 -2.64
N TYR A 86 14.08 -3.42 -2.23
CA TYR A 86 12.99 -4.13 -1.56
C TYR A 86 13.56 -5.13 -0.56
N ALA A 87 12.86 -5.39 0.55
CA ALA A 87 13.33 -6.35 1.54
C ALA A 87 13.08 -7.79 1.08
N GLU A 88 11.90 -8.05 0.50
CA GLU A 88 11.52 -9.39 0.02
C GLU A 88 10.63 -9.32 -1.23
N GLU A 89 10.82 -10.27 -2.15
CA GLU A 89 9.87 -10.50 -3.25
C GLU A 89 8.86 -11.57 -2.80
N VAL A 90 7.57 -11.24 -2.86
CA VAL A 90 6.50 -12.13 -2.36
C VAL A 90 5.33 -12.18 -3.33
N SER A 91 4.78 -13.37 -3.56
CA SER A 91 3.62 -13.59 -4.43
C SER A 91 2.29 -13.73 -3.70
N LYS A 92 2.31 -13.77 -2.37
CA LYS A 92 1.10 -13.92 -1.54
C LYS A 92 0.56 -12.57 -1.11
N TRP A 93 -0.72 -12.53 -0.74
CA TRP A 93 -1.28 -11.37 -0.04
C TRP A 93 -0.54 -11.12 1.28
N ILE A 94 -0.35 -9.85 1.64
CA ILE A 94 0.33 -9.43 2.86
C ILE A 94 -0.72 -8.70 3.71
N ILE A 95 -0.74 -8.97 5.01
CA ILE A 95 -1.53 -8.20 5.97
C ILE A 95 -0.54 -7.49 6.87
N TYR A 96 -0.41 -6.17 6.72
CA TYR A 96 0.50 -5.40 7.54
C TYR A 96 -0.06 -5.12 8.94
N PRO A 97 0.81 -4.91 9.95
CA PRO A 97 0.37 -4.60 11.31
C PRO A 97 -0.48 -3.32 11.43
N TRP A 98 -0.42 -2.41 10.46
CA TRP A 98 -1.15 -1.13 10.45
C TRP A 98 -2.52 -1.17 9.76
N GLU A 99 -2.92 -2.30 9.16
CA GLU A 99 -4.19 -2.45 8.42
C GLU A 99 -5.06 -3.66 8.81
N PRO A 100 -5.03 -4.18 10.06
CA PRO A 100 -5.76 -5.41 10.38
C PRO A 100 -7.28 -5.22 10.29
N ARG A 101 -7.79 -4.01 10.55
CA ARG A 101 -9.24 -3.74 10.50
C ARG A 101 -9.74 -3.79 9.07
N GLU A 102 -9.08 -3.06 8.19
CA GLU A 102 -9.37 -2.98 6.76
C GLU A 102 -9.27 -4.38 6.14
N SER A 103 -8.21 -5.13 6.48
CA SER A 103 -8.04 -6.51 6.04
C SER A 103 -9.17 -7.43 6.48
N VAL A 104 -9.65 -7.32 7.73
CA VAL A 104 -10.80 -8.12 8.20
C VAL A 104 -12.07 -7.77 7.43
N ILE A 105 -12.36 -6.48 7.24
CA ILE A 105 -13.57 -6.03 6.52
C ILE A 105 -13.58 -6.59 5.10
N GLU A 106 -12.48 -6.46 4.37
CA GLU A 106 -12.35 -6.97 2.99
C GLU A 106 -12.47 -8.51 2.94
N LEU A 107 -11.84 -9.22 3.89
CA LEU A 107 -11.97 -10.67 3.98
C LEU A 107 -13.40 -11.12 4.30
N VAL A 108 -14.12 -10.39 5.16
CA VAL A 108 -15.52 -10.68 5.48
C VAL A 108 -16.40 -10.51 4.23
N HIS A 109 -16.22 -9.43 3.47
CA HIS A 109 -16.91 -9.24 2.20
C HIS A 109 -16.61 -10.39 1.23
N MET A 110 -15.33 -10.69 0.99
CA MET A 110 -14.90 -11.77 0.10
C MET A 110 -15.46 -13.14 0.50
N LEU A 111 -15.45 -13.47 1.80
CA LEU A 111 -15.99 -14.73 2.30
C LEU A 111 -17.52 -14.79 2.15
N THR A 112 -18.21 -13.67 2.39
CA THR A 112 -19.67 -13.58 2.22
C THR A 112 -20.05 -13.74 0.76
N ASP A 113 -19.35 -13.06 -0.16
CA ASP A 113 -19.56 -13.17 -1.61
C ASP A 113 -19.27 -14.60 -2.13
N ALA A 114 -18.35 -15.31 -1.48
CA ALA A 114 -18.07 -16.73 -1.74
C ALA A 114 -19.11 -17.69 -1.13
N GLY A 115 -20.18 -17.18 -0.51
CA GLY A 115 -21.27 -17.99 0.08
C GLY A 115 -20.91 -18.65 1.41
N ILE A 116 -19.89 -18.15 2.11
CA ILE A 116 -19.56 -18.65 3.45
C ILE A 116 -20.58 -18.10 4.46
N GLU A 117 -21.19 -19.02 5.20
CA GLU A 117 -22.09 -18.68 6.31
C GLU A 117 -21.40 -17.80 7.36
N LYS A 118 -22.12 -16.80 7.87
CA LYS A 118 -21.56 -15.76 8.75
C LYS A 118 -20.97 -16.32 10.04
N ASP A 119 -21.55 -17.39 10.57
CA ASP A 119 -21.09 -18.10 11.77
C ASP A 119 -19.72 -18.78 11.57
N MET A 120 -19.35 -19.11 10.33
CA MET A 120 -18.07 -19.74 9.97
C MET A 120 -16.94 -18.73 9.72
N ILE A 121 -17.26 -17.44 9.55
CA ILE A 121 -16.28 -16.39 9.24
C ILE A 121 -15.22 -16.22 10.34
N PRO A 122 -15.57 -16.15 11.65
CA PRO A 122 -14.57 -16.04 12.72
C PRO A 122 -13.53 -17.17 12.69
N ALA A 123 -13.97 -18.41 12.47
CA ALA A 123 -13.08 -19.56 12.39
C ALA A 123 -12.11 -19.47 11.21
N LYS A 124 -12.56 -18.94 10.06
CA LYS A 124 -11.70 -18.71 8.89
C LYS A 124 -10.69 -17.59 9.14
N LEU A 125 -11.10 -16.47 9.74
CA LEU A 125 -10.18 -15.39 10.10
C LEU A 125 -9.09 -15.86 11.07
N LYS A 126 -9.46 -16.69 12.06
CA LYS A 126 -8.50 -17.29 12.99
C LYS A 126 -7.47 -18.17 12.27
N LYS A 127 -7.90 -18.95 11.27
CA LYS A 127 -7.01 -19.77 10.43
C LYS A 127 -6.06 -18.93 9.56
N ILE A 128 -6.46 -17.72 9.16
CA ILE A 128 -5.62 -16.77 8.41
C ILE A 128 -4.55 -16.14 9.31
N GLY A 129 -4.79 -16.09 10.63
CA GLY A 129 -3.83 -15.62 11.63
C GLY A 129 -4.32 -14.46 12.49
N PHE A 130 -5.60 -14.06 12.38
CA PHE A 130 -6.17 -13.06 13.27
C PHE A 130 -6.39 -13.64 14.67
N SER A 131 -6.05 -12.85 15.70
CA SER A 131 -6.31 -13.20 17.09
C SER A 131 -7.80 -13.06 17.45
N ASP A 132 -8.25 -13.76 18.49
CA ASP A 132 -9.62 -13.64 18.99
C ASP A 132 -9.97 -12.18 19.34
N HIS A 133 -9.02 -11.43 19.92
CA HIS A 133 -9.18 -10.01 20.21
C HIS A 133 -9.45 -9.17 18.95
N GLN A 134 -8.71 -9.40 17.86
CA GLN A 134 -8.91 -8.67 16.61
C GLN A 134 -10.26 -9.01 15.98
N ILE A 135 -10.62 -10.30 15.95
CA ILE A 135 -11.90 -10.77 15.42
C ILE A 135 -13.05 -10.15 16.20
N ASP A 136 -13.02 -10.23 17.52
CA ASP A 136 -14.03 -9.63 18.40
C ASP A 136 -14.15 -8.11 18.19
N ARG A 137 -13.02 -7.42 18.05
CA ARG A 137 -13.00 -5.96 17.89
C ARG A 137 -13.56 -5.51 16.54
N TYR A 138 -13.21 -6.21 15.47
CA TYR A 138 -13.49 -5.75 14.11
C TYR A 138 -14.79 -6.28 13.51
N LEU A 139 -15.37 -7.35 14.06
CA LEU A 139 -16.68 -7.88 13.64
C LEU A 139 -17.89 -7.29 14.39
N LYS A 140 -17.67 -6.62 15.53
CA LYS A 140 -18.76 -6.12 16.41
C LYS A 140 -19.25 -4.70 16.09
N ILE A 141 -18.81 -4.12 14.97
CA ILE A 141 -19.13 -2.74 14.53
C ILE A 141 -19.73 -2.82 13.13
#